data_AF-A0A0Q7FX33-F1
#
_entry.id   AF-A0A0Q7FX33-F1
#
_cell.length_a   1.000
_cell.length_b   1.000
_cell.length_c   1.000
_cell.angle_alpha   90.00
_cell.angle_beta   90.00
_cell.angle_gamma   90.00
#
_symmetry.space_group_name_H-M   'P 1'
#
loop_
_entity.id
_entity.type
_entity.pdbx_description
1 polymer ?
#
loop_
_entity_poly.entity_id
_entity_poly.type
_entity_poly.pdbx_seq_one_letter_code
_entity_poly.pdbx_strand_id
1 'polypeptide(L)'
;MNQKNLEFLKDQLKYTGFGETFDQDLKEKMLNGEKEFKLMKEGVYGTDSMTAVLNFKKSDQSDLYFFNSYHVNLKKEDSKEGLEQTFYISNNSSNITLKEAYNLMEGRSVNKDLKTREGEAYNSWLKIDFKVTDDNGNFKLDHYHQNYGYDLEASLEKHSIKELNTSKYKEDLLNSLKKGNLQSATFVVAGVESKMYVEANPQFKTVNVYDDNFQRINHRESKDQKKSELEGKSISQDSKEKHDVADEASENGEKGKKQKRKQTNSI
;
A
#
# COMPACT_ATOMS: atom_id res chain seq x y z
N MET A 1 -17.34 22.13 33.17
CA MET A 1 -16.74 21.19 32.19
C MET A 1 -16.84 19.77 32.73
N ASN A 2 -17.17 18.78 31.89
CA ASN A 2 -17.21 17.37 32.27
C ASN A 2 -15.80 16.75 32.23
N GLN A 3 -15.23 16.38 33.40
CA GLN A 3 -13.86 15.88 33.51
C GLN A 3 -13.66 14.52 32.82
N LYS A 4 -14.65 13.62 32.89
CA LYS A 4 -14.58 12.30 32.22
C LYS A 4 -14.54 12.46 30.70
N ASN A 5 -15.28 13.43 30.18
CA ASN A 5 -15.29 13.72 28.74
C ASN A 5 -13.97 14.35 28.28
N LEU A 6 -13.36 15.23 29.07
CA LEU A 6 -12.01 15.73 28.75
C LEU A 6 -11.00 14.58 28.66
N GLU A 7 -10.97 13.69 29.66
CA GLU A 7 -10.05 12.54 29.66
C GLU A 7 -10.27 11.63 28.45
N PHE A 8 -11.54 11.33 28.14
CA PHE A 8 -11.89 10.56 26.95
C PHE A 8 -11.37 11.19 25.66
N LEU A 9 -11.51 12.51 25.50
CA LEU A 9 -11.03 13.21 24.30
C LEU A 9 -9.51 13.24 24.22
N LYS A 10 -8.81 13.36 25.35
CA LYS A 10 -7.34 13.26 25.40
C LYS A 10 -6.85 11.87 24.96
N ASP A 11 -7.45 10.81 25.50
CA ASP A 11 -7.17 9.45 25.08
C ASP A 11 -7.46 9.26 23.59
N GLN A 12 -8.60 9.77 23.12
CA GLN A 12 -8.97 9.68 21.71
C GLN A 12 -7.94 10.38 20.81
N LEU A 13 -7.46 11.57 21.18
CA LEU A 13 -6.39 12.29 20.48
C LEU A 13 -5.07 11.50 20.48
N LYS A 14 -4.71 10.92 21.62
CA LYS A 14 -3.52 10.08 21.77
C LYS A 14 -3.56 8.87 20.84
N TYR A 15 -4.65 8.09 20.88
CA TYR A 15 -4.79 6.87 20.09
C TYR A 15 -5.09 7.10 18.61
N THR A 16 -5.52 8.30 18.23
CA THR A 16 -5.64 8.71 16.81
C THR A 16 -4.35 9.32 16.24
N GLY A 17 -3.28 9.40 17.05
CA GLY A 17 -1.96 9.80 16.58
C GLY A 17 -1.66 11.29 16.67
N PHE A 18 -2.48 12.07 17.38
CA PHE A 18 -2.21 13.49 17.65
C PHE A 18 -1.36 13.71 18.90
N GLY A 19 -1.35 12.72 19.81
CA GLY A 19 -0.58 12.75 21.05
C GLY A 19 -1.23 13.65 22.11
N GLU A 20 -0.41 14.18 23.01
CA GLU A 20 -0.84 14.99 24.17
C GLU A 20 -0.64 16.50 23.92
N THR A 21 -0.33 16.89 22.68
CA THR A 21 0.02 18.28 22.32
C THR A 21 -1.10 19.29 22.60
N PHE A 22 -2.36 18.87 22.47
CA PHE A 22 -3.52 19.76 22.59
C PHE A 22 -4.22 19.69 23.95
N ASP A 23 -3.64 19.00 24.93
CA ASP A 23 -4.28 18.74 26.22
C ASP A 23 -4.73 20.01 26.94
N GLN A 24 -3.90 21.06 26.88
CA GLN A 24 -4.21 22.36 27.49
C GLN A 24 -5.26 23.12 26.67
N ASP A 25 -5.04 23.29 25.37
CA ASP A 25 -5.96 24.00 24.47
C ASP A 25 -7.37 23.39 24.53
N LEU A 26 -7.46 22.06 24.44
CA LEU A 26 -8.72 21.33 24.53
C LEU A 26 -9.44 21.64 25.84
N LYS A 27 -8.72 21.60 26.98
CA LYS A 27 -9.28 21.91 28.29
C LYS A 27 -9.78 23.35 28.36
N GLU A 28 -9.02 24.31 27.86
CA GLU A 28 -9.40 25.72 27.85
C GLU A 28 -10.64 25.97 26.98
N LYS A 29 -10.67 25.41 25.77
CA LYS A 29 -11.82 25.47 24.85
C LYS A 29 -13.09 24.90 25.48
N MET A 30 -13.00 23.76 26.16
CA MET A 30 -14.12 23.14 26.85
C MET A 30 -14.57 23.93 28.11
N LEU A 31 -13.64 24.53 28.85
CA LEU A 31 -13.94 25.39 30.01
C LEU A 31 -14.66 26.67 29.61
N ASN A 32 -14.24 27.28 28.49
CA ASN A 32 -14.85 28.48 27.93
C ASN A 32 -16.24 28.23 27.31
N GLY A 33 -16.65 26.97 27.17
CA GLY A 33 -17.98 26.64 26.65
C GLY A 33 -18.13 26.83 25.15
N GLU A 34 -17.02 26.82 24.38
CA GLU A 34 -17.05 27.02 22.94
C GLU A 34 -17.87 25.92 22.26
N LYS A 35 -18.98 26.28 21.58
CA LYS A 35 -19.89 25.28 21.00
C LYS A 35 -19.23 24.44 19.90
N GLU A 36 -18.38 25.08 19.10
CA GLU A 36 -17.60 24.45 18.03
C GLU A 36 -16.22 25.09 18.02
N PHE A 37 -15.17 24.27 17.90
CA PHE A 37 -13.80 24.75 17.80
C PHE A 37 -12.94 23.77 16.99
N LYS A 38 -11.78 24.26 16.56
CA LYS A 38 -10.81 23.48 15.81
C LYS A 38 -9.44 23.52 16.47
N LEU A 39 -8.70 22.42 16.34
CA LEU A 39 -7.30 22.32 16.72
C LEU A 39 -6.49 21.94 15.47
N MET A 40 -5.31 22.52 15.29
CA MET A 40 -4.51 22.34 14.08
C MET A 40 -3.15 21.74 14.42
N LYS A 41 -2.78 20.68 13.72
CA LYS A 41 -1.45 20.07 13.77
C LYS A 41 -0.79 20.20 12.41
N GLU A 42 0.45 20.65 12.40
CA GLU A 42 1.32 20.58 11.23
C GLU A 42 2.42 19.55 11.49
N GLY A 43 2.91 18.93 10.41
CA GLY A 43 3.99 17.97 10.50
C GLY A 43 4.64 17.70 9.15
N VAL A 44 5.80 17.08 9.20
CA VAL A 44 6.57 16.63 8.04
C VAL A 44 6.65 15.12 8.06
N TYR A 45 6.37 14.48 6.93
CA TYR A 45 6.36 13.04 6.74
C TYR A 45 7.24 12.68 5.55
N GLY A 46 8.49 12.29 5.82
CA GLY A 46 9.48 12.17 4.76
C GLY A 46 9.83 13.55 4.23
N THR A 47 9.61 13.78 2.93
CA THR A 47 9.74 15.11 2.31
C THR A 47 8.40 15.84 2.15
N ASP A 48 7.28 15.18 2.49
CA ASP A 48 5.95 15.77 2.38
C ASP A 48 5.62 16.63 3.61
N SER A 49 4.84 17.68 3.38
CA SER A 49 4.23 18.48 4.45
C SER A 49 2.76 18.10 4.60
N MET A 50 2.29 17.98 5.84
CA MET A 50 0.90 17.64 6.13
C MET A 50 0.32 18.53 7.23
N THR A 51 -0.87 19.04 6.98
CA THR A 51 -1.68 19.77 7.95
C THR A 51 -2.92 18.95 8.29
N ALA A 52 -3.25 18.85 9.57
CA ALA A 52 -4.47 18.23 10.06
C ALA A 52 -5.27 19.23 10.90
N VAL A 53 -6.53 19.46 10.53
CA VAL A 53 -7.47 20.33 11.25
C VAL A 53 -8.55 19.47 11.89
N LEU A 54 -8.50 19.36 13.21
CA LEU A 54 -9.39 18.54 14.03
C LEU A 54 -10.64 19.34 14.41
N ASN A 55 -11.83 18.79 14.17
CA ASN A 55 -13.11 19.45 14.39
C ASN A 55 -13.80 18.90 15.64
N PHE A 56 -14.08 19.80 16.57
CA PHE A 56 -14.77 19.50 17.82
C PHE A 56 -16.11 20.22 17.91
N LYS A 57 -17.08 19.57 18.54
CA LYS A 57 -18.40 20.16 18.79
C LYS A 57 -18.95 19.72 20.15
N LYS A 58 -19.54 20.68 20.87
CA LYS A 58 -20.39 20.41 22.03
C LYS A 58 -21.76 19.90 21.58
N SER A 59 -22.27 18.90 22.27
CA SER A 59 -23.65 18.43 22.14
C SER A 59 -24.64 19.55 22.40
N ASP A 60 -25.70 19.62 21.58
CA ASP A 60 -26.85 20.51 21.85
C ASP A 60 -27.76 19.94 22.96
N GLN A 61 -27.61 18.66 23.29
CA GLN A 61 -28.47 17.94 24.24
C GLN A 61 -27.77 17.63 25.57
N SER A 62 -26.47 17.88 25.69
CA SER A 62 -25.70 17.55 26.89
C SER A 62 -24.44 18.41 27.02
N ASP A 63 -23.73 18.26 28.14
CA ASP A 63 -22.43 18.94 28.36
C ASP A 63 -21.23 18.19 27.77
N LEU A 64 -21.48 17.23 26.89
CA LEU A 64 -20.43 16.44 26.24
C LEU A 64 -19.92 17.14 24.98
N TYR A 65 -18.62 17.02 24.77
CA TYR A 65 -17.90 17.40 23.56
C TYR A 65 -17.47 16.16 22.80
N PHE A 66 -17.43 16.28 21.48
CA PHE A 66 -17.05 15.22 20.57
C PHE A 66 -15.98 15.70 19.60
N PHE A 67 -14.95 14.88 19.40
CA PHE A 67 -14.04 14.99 18.27
C PHE A 67 -14.69 14.26 17.10
N ASN A 68 -15.15 15.00 16.08
CA ASN A 68 -16.01 14.44 15.04
C ASN A 68 -15.25 14.01 13.79
N SER A 69 -14.22 14.76 13.42
CA SER A 69 -13.45 14.51 12.22
C SER A 69 -12.14 15.28 12.25
N TYR A 70 -11.19 14.90 11.41
CA TYR A 70 -10.04 15.72 11.09
C TYR A 70 -9.88 15.82 9.58
N HIS A 71 -9.64 17.03 9.11
CA HIS A 71 -9.38 17.33 7.71
C HIS A 71 -7.87 17.36 7.48
N VAL A 72 -7.40 16.57 6.53
CA VAL A 72 -5.98 16.46 6.17
C VAL A 72 -5.75 17.16 4.84
N ASN A 73 -4.72 18.00 4.77
CA ASN A 73 -4.13 18.47 3.53
C ASN A 73 -2.68 17.96 3.46
N LEU A 74 -2.40 17.13 2.46
CA LEU A 74 -1.08 16.58 2.18
C LEU A 74 -0.48 17.29 0.96
N LYS A 75 0.67 17.93 1.14
CA LYS A 75 1.41 18.58 0.07
C LYS A 75 2.74 17.89 -0.14
N LYS A 76 2.86 17.25 -1.32
CA LYS A 76 4.10 16.63 -1.79
C LYS A 76 5.13 17.69 -2.16
N GLU A 77 6.41 17.37 -1.99
CA GLU A 77 7.54 18.26 -2.28
C GLU A 77 7.46 18.87 -3.71
N ASP A 78 7.17 18.03 -4.71
CA ASP A 78 7.11 18.42 -6.11
C ASP A 78 5.72 18.92 -6.57
N SER A 79 4.73 18.95 -5.67
CA SER A 79 3.36 19.36 -6.02
C SER A 79 3.04 20.77 -5.52
N LYS A 80 2.49 21.58 -6.42
CA LYS A 80 1.93 22.89 -6.04
C LYS A 80 0.58 22.76 -5.33
N GLU A 81 -0.19 21.73 -5.69
CA GLU A 81 -1.53 21.49 -5.15
C GLU A 81 -1.47 20.47 -4.00
N GLY A 82 -2.22 20.76 -2.95
CA GLY A 82 -2.42 19.85 -1.82
C GLY A 82 -3.51 18.83 -2.14
N LEU A 83 -3.32 17.61 -1.68
CA LEU A 83 -4.33 16.56 -1.69
C LEU A 83 -5.11 16.63 -0.39
N GLU A 84 -6.42 16.74 -0.47
CA GLU A 84 -7.28 16.92 0.71
C GLU A 84 -8.17 15.71 0.95
N GLN A 85 -8.37 15.36 2.22
CA GLN A 85 -9.30 14.30 2.64
C GLN A 85 -9.75 14.54 4.08
N THR A 86 -11.05 14.37 4.33
CA THR A 86 -11.60 14.37 5.68
C THR A 86 -11.77 12.94 6.20
N PHE A 87 -11.26 12.68 7.40
CA PHE A 87 -11.43 11.42 8.10
C PHE A 87 -12.37 11.63 9.29
N TYR A 88 -13.45 10.86 9.34
CA TYR A 88 -14.44 10.93 10.41
C TYR A 88 -14.03 10.04 11.58
N ILE A 89 -14.32 10.53 12.78
CA ILE A 89 -14.10 9.81 14.03
C ILE A 89 -15.39 9.11 14.43
N SER A 90 -15.28 7.83 14.69
CA SER A 90 -16.33 6.99 15.22
C SER A 90 -15.98 6.54 16.64
N ASN A 91 -17.00 6.51 17.50
CA ASN A 91 -16.90 5.93 18.84
C ASN A 91 -17.23 4.44 18.86
N ASN A 92 -17.74 3.87 17.76
CA ASN A 92 -18.18 2.48 17.70
C ASN A 92 -17.27 1.59 16.82
N SER A 93 -16.37 2.15 16.01
CA SER A 93 -15.47 1.42 15.12
C SER A 93 -14.02 1.89 15.27
N SER A 94 -13.06 1.12 14.72
CA SER A 94 -11.67 1.56 14.67
C SER A 94 -11.53 2.83 13.82
N ASN A 95 -10.79 3.81 14.34
CA ASN A 95 -10.53 5.09 13.67
C ASN A 95 -9.27 5.01 12.83
N ILE A 96 -9.25 5.77 11.73
CA ILE A 96 -8.01 6.01 10.98
C ILE A 96 -7.14 6.96 11.80
N THR A 97 -5.93 6.54 12.12
CA THR A 97 -4.93 7.39 12.78
C THR A 97 -4.29 8.35 11.79
N LEU A 98 -3.66 9.42 12.28
CA LEU A 98 -2.97 10.39 11.41
C LEU A 98 -1.90 9.75 10.51
N LYS A 99 -1.17 8.73 11.00
CA LYS A 99 -0.18 8.01 10.18
C LYS A 99 -0.83 7.10 9.13
N GLU A 100 -1.94 6.45 9.47
CA GLU A 100 -2.72 5.67 8.51
C GLU A 100 -3.36 6.56 7.45
N ALA A 101 -3.84 7.76 7.83
CA ALA A 101 -4.34 8.77 6.91
C ALA A 101 -3.26 9.18 5.90
N TYR A 102 -2.05 9.52 6.37
CA TYR A 102 -0.91 9.77 5.48
C TYR A 102 -0.66 8.60 4.51
N ASN A 103 -0.69 7.36 5.01
CA ASN A 103 -0.49 6.18 4.16
C ASN A 103 -1.59 6.01 3.10
N LEU A 104 -2.85 6.24 3.45
CA LEU A 104 -3.97 6.22 2.50
C LEU A 104 -3.83 7.31 1.43
N MET A 105 -3.44 8.51 1.85
CA MET A 105 -3.21 9.67 0.97
C MET A 105 -2.02 9.45 0.02
N GLU A 106 -1.04 8.67 0.44
CA GLU A 106 0.05 8.16 -0.42
C GLU A 106 -0.38 7.03 -1.37
N GLY A 107 -1.67 6.65 -1.37
CA GLY A 107 -2.23 5.60 -2.22
C GLY A 107 -1.99 4.17 -1.71
N ARG A 108 -1.45 4.02 -0.49
CA ARG A 108 -1.26 2.72 0.15
C ARG A 108 -2.55 2.22 0.78
N SER A 109 -2.57 0.93 1.15
CA SER A 109 -3.74 0.31 1.77
C SER A 109 -3.56 0.11 3.27
N VAL A 110 -4.62 0.33 4.04
CA VAL A 110 -4.65 0.17 5.51
C VAL A 110 -5.68 -0.87 5.90
N ASN A 111 -5.32 -1.81 6.78
CA ASN A 111 -6.19 -2.83 7.32
C ASN A 111 -6.84 -2.38 8.63
N LYS A 112 -8.16 -2.46 8.73
CA LYS A 112 -8.92 -2.06 9.92
C LYS A 112 -9.95 -3.12 10.31
N ASP A 113 -10.16 -3.23 11.62
CA ASP A 113 -11.34 -3.88 12.19
C ASP A 113 -12.45 -2.84 12.32
N LEU A 114 -13.47 -3.00 11.47
CA LEU A 114 -14.60 -2.09 11.34
C LEU A 114 -15.86 -2.73 11.92
N LYS A 115 -16.94 -1.94 12.00
CA LYS A 115 -18.26 -2.45 12.38
C LYS A 115 -19.32 -2.07 11.34
N THR A 116 -20.28 -2.95 11.11
CA THR A 116 -21.46 -2.66 10.31
C THR A 116 -22.39 -1.70 11.06
N ARG A 117 -23.48 -1.28 10.41
CA ARG A 117 -24.51 -0.45 11.05
C ARG A 117 -25.19 -1.20 12.20
N GLU A 118 -25.29 -2.52 12.07
CA GLU A 118 -25.84 -3.46 13.04
C GLU A 118 -24.86 -3.77 14.18
N GLY A 119 -23.60 -3.29 14.08
CA GLY A 119 -22.57 -3.45 15.10
C GLY A 119 -21.71 -4.71 14.95
N GLU A 120 -21.89 -5.48 13.88
CA GLU A 120 -21.08 -6.67 13.61
C GLU A 120 -19.66 -6.29 13.23
N ALA A 121 -18.68 -6.88 13.90
CA ALA A 121 -17.27 -6.63 13.62
C ALA A 121 -16.82 -7.37 12.36
N TYR A 122 -16.07 -6.69 11.50
CA TYR A 122 -15.46 -7.28 10.30
C TYR A 122 -14.11 -6.65 10.00
N ASN A 123 -13.21 -7.41 9.38
CA ASN A 123 -11.92 -6.90 8.93
C ASN A 123 -11.99 -6.46 7.46
N SER A 124 -11.35 -5.33 7.13
CA SER A 124 -11.27 -4.85 5.76
C SER A 124 -9.99 -4.05 5.50
N TRP A 125 -9.43 -4.23 4.31
CA TRP A 125 -8.44 -3.31 3.78
C TRP A 125 -9.13 -2.13 3.10
N LEU A 126 -8.63 -0.93 3.38
CA LEU A 126 -9.09 0.34 2.86
C LEU A 126 -8.04 0.91 1.92
N LYS A 127 -8.49 1.50 0.81
CA LYS A 127 -7.64 2.23 -0.14
C LYS A 127 -8.44 3.40 -0.71
N ILE A 128 -7.80 4.56 -0.90
CA ILE A 128 -8.44 5.69 -1.56
C ILE A 128 -8.54 5.42 -3.07
N ASP A 129 -9.73 5.62 -3.64
CA ASP A 129 -9.94 5.76 -5.07
C ASP A 129 -9.93 7.26 -5.45
N PHE A 130 -8.76 7.73 -5.91
CA PHE A 130 -8.56 9.13 -6.31
C PHE A 130 -9.36 9.55 -7.55
N LYS A 131 -10.10 8.64 -8.19
CA LYS A 131 -10.89 8.94 -9.39
C LYS A 131 -12.34 9.32 -9.06
N VAL A 132 -12.79 9.04 -7.84
CA VAL A 132 -14.19 9.22 -7.43
C VAL A 132 -14.24 10.06 -6.18
N THR A 133 -14.87 11.22 -6.27
CA THR A 133 -15.17 12.10 -5.13
C THR A 133 -16.65 12.04 -4.78
N ASP A 134 -16.96 12.17 -3.50
CA ASP A 134 -18.33 12.38 -3.02
C ASP A 134 -18.74 13.86 -3.16
N ASP A 135 -20.00 14.16 -2.82
CA ASP A 135 -20.57 15.51 -2.89
C ASP A 135 -19.87 16.52 -1.96
N ASN A 136 -19.12 16.04 -0.95
CA ASN A 136 -18.35 16.87 -0.02
C ASN A 136 -16.88 17.02 -0.46
N GLY A 137 -16.51 16.50 -1.64
CA GLY A 137 -15.15 16.55 -2.18
C GLY A 137 -14.19 15.53 -1.57
N ASN A 138 -14.64 14.60 -0.71
CA ASN A 138 -13.79 13.53 -0.22
C ASN A 138 -13.64 12.44 -1.29
N PHE A 139 -12.45 11.88 -1.42
CA PHE A 139 -12.26 10.70 -2.24
C PHE A 139 -12.93 9.48 -1.60
N LYS A 140 -13.48 8.62 -2.46
CA LYS A 140 -14.10 7.37 -2.05
C LYS A 140 -13.04 6.41 -1.46
N LEU A 141 -13.41 5.70 -0.39
CA LEU A 141 -12.64 4.57 0.10
C LEU A 141 -13.18 3.26 -0.49
N ASP A 142 -12.32 2.51 -1.15
CA ASP A 142 -12.59 1.14 -1.54
C ASP A 142 -12.30 0.18 -0.39
N HIS A 143 -13.18 -0.80 -0.22
CA HIS A 143 -13.12 -1.81 0.82
C HIS A 143 -12.86 -3.19 0.23
N TYR A 144 -11.77 -3.81 0.64
CA TYR A 144 -11.50 -5.22 0.38
C TYR A 144 -11.79 -5.99 1.67
N HIS A 145 -13.01 -6.52 1.76
CA HIS A 145 -13.49 -7.26 2.93
C HIS A 145 -12.64 -8.52 3.18
N GLN A 146 -12.67 -9.09 4.39
CA GLN A 146 -11.94 -10.33 4.70
C GLN A 146 -12.26 -11.50 3.75
N ASN A 147 -13.47 -11.52 3.16
CA ASN A 147 -13.91 -12.52 2.18
C ASN A 147 -13.42 -12.23 0.75
N TYR A 148 -12.76 -11.10 0.51
CA TYR A 148 -12.18 -10.75 -0.79
C TYR A 148 -11.07 -11.71 -1.20
N GLY A 149 -10.42 -12.37 -0.22
CA GLY A 149 -9.39 -13.38 -0.44
C GLY A 149 -7.99 -12.79 -0.66
N TYR A 150 -7.71 -11.59 -0.14
CA TYR A 150 -6.33 -11.12 0.01
C TYR A 150 -5.76 -11.62 1.33
N ASP A 151 -4.67 -12.37 1.23
CA ASP A 151 -3.88 -12.83 2.36
C ASP A 151 -2.50 -12.17 2.28
N LEU A 152 -2.20 -11.30 3.25
CA LEU A 152 -0.94 -10.56 3.31
C LEU A 152 0.24 -11.50 3.58
N GLU A 153 0.07 -12.44 4.51
CA GLU A 153 1.12 -13.35 4.94
C GLU A 153 1.48 -14.30 3.81
N ALA A 154 0.48 -14.96 3.21
CA ALA A 154 0.68 -15.82 2.05
C ALA A 154 1.22 -15.04 0.83
N SER A 155 0.97 -13.73 0.73
CA SER A 155 1.55 -12.90 -0.32
C SER A 155 3.03 -12.61 -0.07
N LEU A 156 3.45 -12.40 1.18
CA LEU A 156 4.85 -12.21 1.55
C LEU A 156 5.67 -13.48 1.41
N GLU A 157 5.10 -14.64 1.74
CA GLU A 157 5.77 -15.96 1.66
C GLU A 157 6.15 -16.38 0.23
N LYS A 158 5.58 -15.71 -0.79
CA LYS A 158 6.01 -15.86 -2.19
C LYS A 158 7.39 -15.25 -2.46
N HIS A 159 7.92 -14.49 -1.51
CA HIS A 159 9.20 -13.82 -1.59
C HIS A 159 10.15 -14.37 -0.52
N SER A 160 11.44 -14.48 -0.86
CA SER A 160 12.49 -14.92 0.06
C SER A 160 12.86 -13.81 1.03
N ILE A 161 11.97 -13.47 1.95
CA ILE A 161 12.13 -12.41 2.95
C ILE A 161 12.66 -13.01 4.25
N LYS A 162 13.79 -12.49 4.74
CA LYS A 162 14.51 -13.00 5.91
C LYS A 162 13.70 -12.85 7.21
N GLU A 163 12.99 -11.74 7.36
CA GLU A 163 12.19 -11.40 8.55
C GLU A 163 11.05 -12.41 8.80
N LEU A 164 10.57 -13.09 7.76
CA LEU A 164 9.52 -14.11 7.91
C LEU A 164 9.98 -15.34 8.71
N ASN A 165 11.29 -15.58 8.80
CA ASN A 165 11.85 -16.73 9.52
C ASN A 165 11.90 -16.54 11.03
N THR A 166 11.67 -15.32 11.53
CA THR A 166 11.66 -15.01 12.97
C THR A 166 10.27 -14.53 13.36
N SER A 167 9.60 -15.24 14.27
CA SER A 167 8.21 -14.96 14.68
C SER A 167 7.97 -13.47 15.01
N LYS A 168 8.87 -12.87 15.81
CA LYS A 168 8.77 -11.46 16.19
C LYS A 168 8.90 -10.51 14.98
N TYR A 169 9.88 -10.74 14.10
CA TYR A 169 10.08 -9.88 12.93
C TYR A 169 8.99 -10.05 11.88
N LYS A 170 8.45 -11.26 11.73
CA LYS A 170 7.27 -11.53 10.91
C LYS A 170 6.07 -10.74 11.43
N GLU A 171 5.80 -10.80 12.74
CA GLU A 171 4.71 -10.05 13.36
C GLU A 171 4.87 -8.53 13.17
N ASP A 172 6.07 -8.00 13.41
CA ASP A 172 6.36 -6.57 13.25
C ASP A 172 6.19 -6.12 11.79
N LEU A 173 6.66 -6.92 10.83
CA LEU A 173 6.47 -6.68 9.40
C LEU A 173 4.99 -6.66 9.02
N LEU A 174 4.22 -7.68 9.43
CA LEU A 174 2.78 -7.76 9.17
C LEU A 174 2.03 -6.58 9.77
N ASN A 175 2.34 -6.21 11.01
CA ASN A 175 1.70 -5.08 11.71
C ASN A 175 2.03 -3.74 11.05
N SER A 176 3.26 -3.56 10.57
CA SER A 176 3.66 -2.35 9.85
C SER A 176 2.90 -2.22 8.52
N LEU A 177 2.82 -3.32 7.75
CA LEU A 177 2.12 -3.37 6.47
C LEU A 177 0.60 -3.21 6.62
N LYS A 178 0.00 -3.78 7.67
CA LYS A 178 -1.41 -3.56 8.02
C LYS A 178 -1.73 -2.09 8.31
N LYS A 179 -0.79 -1.32 8.85
CA LYS A 179 -0.92 0.14 9.03
C LYS A 179 -0.67 0.93 7.75
N GLY A 180 -0.43 0.26 6.63
CA GLY A 180 -0.17 0.86 5.31
C GLY A 180 1.22 1.46 5.18
N ASN A 181 2.18 1.11 6.04
CA ASN A 181 3.55 1.59 5.90
C ASN A 181 4.25 0.92 4.72
N LEU A 182 5.13 1.67 4.07
CA LEU A 182 6.16 1.12 3.19
C LEU A 182 7.31 0.62 4.08
N GLN A 183 7.42 -0.70 4.24
CA GLN A 183 8.32 -1.33 5.21
C GLN A 183 9.56 -1.89 4.52
N SER A 184 10.75 -1.58 5.05
CA SER A 184 11.96 -2.24 4.57
C SER A 184 12.03 -3.69 5.05
N ALA A 185 12.48 -4.59 4.18
CA ALA A 185 12.69 -6.00 4.46
C ALA A 185 13.92 -6.52 3.71
N THR A 186 14.52 -7.59 4.21
CA THR A 186 15.74 -8.20 3.66
C THR A 186 15.37 -9.35 2.74
N PHE A 187 15.61 -9.20 1.45
CA PHE A 187 15.35 -10.24 0.45
C PHE A 187 16.62 -11.07 0.21
N VAL A 188 16.47 -12.37 0.04
CA VAL A 188 17.55 -13.32 -0.23
C VAL A 188 17.33 -13.96 -1.59
N VAL A 189 18.10 -13.55 -2.61
CA VAL A 189 17.99 -14.09 -3.97
C VAL A 189 19.31 -14.74 -4.35
N ALA A 190 19.29 -16.04 -4.67
CA ALA A 190 20.49 -16.82 -4.98
C ALA A 190 21.60 -16.73 -3.89
N GLY A 191 21.20 -16.59 -2.62
CA GLY A 191 22.12 -16.44 -1.50
C GLY A 191 22.65 -15.02 -1.27
N VAL A 192 22.29 -14.06 -2.11
CA VAL A 192 22.65 -12.64 -1.94
C VAL A 192 21.54 -11.92 -1.18
N GLU A 193 21.91 -11.21 -0.11
CA GLU A 193 20.99 -10.36 0.64
C GLU A 193 20.91 -8.97 0.02
N SER A 194 19.70 -8.47 -0.16
CA SER A 194 19.42 -7.11 -0.64
C SER A 194 18.30 -6.49 0.20
N LYS A 195 18.47 -5.24 0.60
CA LYS A 195 17.39 -4.49 1.24
C LYS A 195 16.40 -4.04 0.15
N MET A 196 15.11 -4.22 0.44
CA MET A 196 14.02 -3.77 -0.43
C MET A 196 12.89 -3.23 0.44
N TYR A 197 11.92 -2.58 -0.19
CA TYR A 197 10.75 -2.02 0.49
C TYR A 197 9.48 -2.71 0.01
N VAL A 198 8.55 -2.97 0.92
CA VAL A 198 7.30 -3.68 0.65
C VAL A 198 6.09 -2.94 1.20
N GLU A 199 4.97 -3.03 0.49
CA GLU A 199 3.66 -2.55 0.93
C GLU A 199 2.56 -3.54 0.52
N ALA A 200 1.44 -3.52 1.24
CA ALA A 200 0.28 -4.34 0.92
C ALA A 200 -0.43 -3.86 -0.35
N ASN A 201 -0.84 -4.80 -1.21
CA ASN A 201 -1.62 -4.50 -2.42
C ASN A 201 -2.87 -5.41 -2.51
N PRO A 202 -3.88 -5.15 -1.67
CA PRO A 202 -5.10 -5.95 -1.62
C PRO A 202 -5.83 -6.02 -2.95
N GLN A 203 -5.88 -4.92 -3.71
CA GLN A 203 -6.54 -4.82 -5.01
C GLN A 203 -6.10 -5.91 -6.00
N PHE A 204 -4.81 -6.26 -5.99
CA PHE A 204 -4.24 -7.31 -6.86
C PHE A 204 -3.92 -8.60 -6.12
N LYS A 205 -4.25 -8.68 -4.82
CA LYS A 205 -3.95 -9.80 -3.93
C LYS A 205 -2.46 -10.16 -3.89
N THR A 206 -1.62 -9.13 -3.86
CA THR A 206 -0.15 -9.26 -3.78
C THR A 206 0.43 -8.24 -2.81
N VAL A 207 1.76 -8.22 -2.70
CA VAL A 207 2.50 -7.05 -2.21
C VAL A 207 3.13 -6.32 -3.40
N ASN A 208 3.42 -5.02 -3.24
CA ASN A 208 4.34 -4.31 -4.12
C ASN A 208 5.74 -4.36 -3.50
N VAL A 209 6.78 -4.48 -4.33
CA VAL A 209 8.19 -4.49 -3.92
C VAL A 209 8.91 -3.37 -4.64
N TYR A 210 9.77 -2.65 -3.93
CA TYR A 210 10.56 -1.55 -4.44
C TYR A 210 12.04 -1.73 -4.07
N ASP A 211 12.93 -1.25 -4.94
CA ASP A 211 14.36 -1.19 -4.66
C ASP A 211 14.73 -0.01 -3.74
N ASP A 212 16.02 0.18 -3.49
CA ASP A 212 16.54 1.28 -2.66
C ASP A 212 16.31 2.69 -3.28
N ASN A 213 15.96 2.77 -4.56
CA ASN A 213 15.59 4.00 -5.26
C ASN A 213 14.07 4.19 -5.33
N PHE A 214 13.31 3.41 -4.55
CA PHE A 214 11.85 3.38 -4.55
C PHE A 214 11.22 3.09 -5.93
N GLN A 215 11.96 2.43 -6.82
CA GLN A 215 11.44 1.99 -8.11
C GLN A 215 10.76 0.63 -7.96
N ARG A 216 9.55 0.52 -8.53
CA ARG A 216 8.74 -0.69 -8.40
C ARG A 216 9.36 -1.84 -9.19
N ILE A 217 9.62 -2.95 -8.50
CA ILE A 217 10.14 -4.18 -9.12
C ILE A 217 8.95 -5.01 -9.62
N ASN A 218 8.80 -5.07 -10.95
CA ASN A 218 7.78 -5.90 -11.57
C ASN A 218 8.31 -7.34 -11.73
N HIS A 219 7.90 -8.25 -10.84
CA HIS A 219 8.30 -9.66 -10.88
C HIS A 219 7.78 -10.46 -12.10
N ARG A 220 7.17 -9.80 -13.10
CA ARG A 220 6.86 -10.40 -14.41
C ARG A 220 8.12 -10.49 -15.29
N GLU A 221 9.02 -9.52 -15.21
CA GLU A 221 10.25 -9.50 -16.04
C GLU A 221 11.29 -10.53 -15.59
N SER A 222 11.29 -10.92 -14.31
CA SER A 222 12.20 -11.94 -13.77
C SER A 222 11.86 -13.37 -14.23
N LYS A 223 10.64 -13.63 -14.71
CA LYS A 223 10.31 -14.91 -15.37
C LYS A 223 10.85 -14.98 -16.80
N ASP A 224 10.86 -13.87 -17.52
CA ASP A 224 11.41 -13.82 -18.88
C ASP A 224 12.94 -13.83 -18.86
N GLN A 225 13.58 -13.20 -17.86
CA GLN A 225 15.02 -13.32 -17.64
C GLN A 225 15.45 -14.76 -17.27
N LYS A 226 14.65 -15.47 -16.47
CA LYS A 226 14.87 -16.91 -16.22
C LYS A 226 14.71 -17.77 -17.47
N LYS A 227 13.91 -17.33 -18.45
CA LYS A 227 13.74 -18.05 -19.72
C LYS A 227 14.91 -17.81 -20.68
N SER A 228 15.42 -16.57 -20.75
CA SER A 228 16.59 -16.24 -21.56
C SER A 228 17.90 -16.87 -21.03
N GLU A 229 18.04 -17.05 -19.72
CA GLU A 229 19.22 -17.74 -19.14
C GLU A 229 19.20 -19.27 -19.32
N LEU A 230 18.01 -19.87 -19.47
CA LEU A 230 17.87 -21.30 -19.76
C LEU A 230 18.10 -21.60 -21.26
N GLU A 231 17.67 -20.72 -22.16
CA GLU A 231 17.92 -20.87 -23.60
C GLU A 231 19.38 -20.55 -23.97
N GLY A 232 20.04 -19.61 -23.27
CA GLY A 232 21.45 -19.27 -23.50
C GLY A 232 22.46 -20.37 -23.12
N LYS A 233 22.09 -21.32 -22.26
CA LYS A 233 22.93 -22.47 -21.86
C LYS A 233 22.81 -23.68 -22.78
N SER A 234 21.87 -23.69 -23.73
CA SER A 234 21.63 -24.84 -24.61
C SER A 234 22.44 -24.80 -25.91
N ILE A 235 23.07 -23.66 -26.23
CA ILE A 235 23.76 -23.44 -27.53
C ILE A 235 25.28 -23.69 -27.44
N SER A 236 25.86 -23.74 -26.24
CA SER A 236 27.31 -23.81 -26.05
C SER A 236 27.85 -25.21 -25.73
N GLN A 237 27.17 -26.28 -26.16
CA GLN A 237 27.64 -27.66 -25.92
C GLN A 237 27.56 -28.59 -27.15
N ASP A 238 27.59 -28.04 -28.37
CA ASP A 238 27.60 -28.85 -29.59
C ASP A 238 28.70 -28.45 -30.60
N SER A 239 29.86 -28.06 -30.07
CA SER A 239 31.04 -27.78 -30.90
C SER A 239 32.30 -28.30 -30.22
N LYS A 240 32.48 -29.62 -30.25
CA LYS A 240 33.78 -30.32 -30.27
C LYS A 240 33.56 -31.83 -30.39
N GLU A 241 33.53 -32.34 -31.62
CA GLU A 241 34.33 -33.52 -32.01
C GLU A 241 34.31 -33.76 -33.54
N LYS A 242 35.52 -33.99 -34.08
CA LYS A 242 35.91 -34.62 -35.36
C LYS A 242 36.24 -33.74 -36.59
N HIS A 243 37.53 -33.38 -36.69
CA HIS A 243 38.39 -33.62 -37.88
C HIS A 243 38.72 -35.14 -37.93
N ASP A 244 39.06 -35.84 -39.00
CA ASP A 244 39.29 -35.60 -40.44
C ASP A 244 39.28 -36.99 -41.13
N VAL A 245 38.99 -37.07 -42.43
CA VAL A 245 39.78 -37.75 -43.50
C VAL A 245 38.92 -37.84 -44.78
N ALA A 246 39.51 -37.37 -45.89
CA ALA A 246 39.03 -37.35 -47.27
C ALA A 246 38.97 -38.75 -47.91
N ASP A 247 38.08 -39.00 -48.89
CA ASP A 247 38.35 -38.80 -50.33
C ASP A 247 37.20 -39.26 -51.25
N GLU A 248 37.06 -38.50 -52.34
CA GLU A 248 36.56 -38.75 -53.70
C GLU A 248 35.24 -39.49 -54.08
N ALA A 249 34.50 -38.74 -54.93
CA ALA A 249 33.81 -39.12 -56.18
C ALA A 249 32.51 -39.94 -56.16
N SER A 250 31.39 -39.30 -56.53
CA SER A 250 30.82 -39.27 -57.91
C SER A 250 29.31 -38.95 -57.93
N GLU A 251 28.92 -38.29 -59.04
CA GLU A 251 27.61 -38.02 -59.66
C GLU A 251 26.36 -38.74 -59.07
N ASN A 252 25.14 -38.17 -59.03
CA ASN A 252 24.37 -37.66 -60.17
C ASN A 252 22.97 -37.17 -59.71
N GLY A 253 22.29 -36.35 -60.52
CA GLY A 253 20.81 -36.17 -60.55
C GLY A 253 20.22 -35.03 -59.70
N GLU A 254 19.95 -33.84 -60.26
CA GLU A 254 18.64 -33.43 -60.87
C GLU A 254 17.43 -33.51 -59.92
N LYS A 255 16.42 -32.63 -59.87
CA LYS A 255 16.02 -31.32 -60.43
C LYS A 255 14.64 -31.05 -59.79
N GLY A 256 14.24 -29.79 -59.63
CA GLY A 256 12.82 -29.40 -59.48
C GLY A 256 12.56 -28.36 -58.39
N LYS A 257 12.81 -27.06 -58.62
CA LYS A 257 11.84 -26.01 -59.06
C LYS A 257 10.57 -25.93 -58.19
N LYS A 258 10.42 -24.81 -57.46
CA LYS A 258 9.52 -23.64 -57.75
C LYS A 258 8.03 -24.02 -57.65
N GLN A 259 7.13 -23.27 -57.00
CA GLN A 259 6.95 -21.82 -57.04
C GLN A 259 5.79 -21.40 -56.10
N LYS A 260 5.88 -20.15 -55.61
CA LYS A 260 4.80 -19.16 -55.32
C LYS A 260 3.37 -19.56 -55.76
N ARG A 261 2.28 -19.17 -55.08
CA ARG A 261 1.80 -17.76 -54.93
C ARG A 261 0.43 -17.78 -54.22
N LYS A 262 0.12 -16.72 -53.44
CA LYS A 262 -1.15 -15.91 -53.36
C LYS A 262 -2.51 -16.64 -53.21
N GLN A 263 -3.57 -16.12 -52.62
CA GLN A 263 -3.99 -14.96 -51.82
C GLN A 263 -5.51 -15.19 -51.61
N THR A 264 -6.12 -14.45 -50.67
CA THR A 264 -7.56 -14.06 -50.58
C THR A 264 -8.64 -15.08 -50.16
N ASN A 265 -9.16 -14.81 -48.96
CA ASN A 265 -10.54 -14.47 -48.57
C ASN A 265 -11.77 -15.36 -48.85
N SER A 266 -12.57 -15.40 -47.77
CA SER A 266 -14.03 -15.61 -47.64
C SER A 266 -14.48 -17.07 -47.80
N ILE A 267 -15.26 -17.62 -46.87
CA ILE A 267 -16.50 -17.10 -46.26
C ILE A 267 -16.46 -17.20 -44.73
#